data_AF-A0AAW2L136-F1
#
_entry.id   AF-A0AAW2L136-F1
#
_cell.length_a   1.000
_cell.length_b   1.000
_cell.length_c   1.000
_cell.angle_alpha   90.00
_cell.angle_beta   90.00
_cell.angle_gamma   90.00
#
_symmetry.space_group_name_H-M   'P 1'
#
loop_
_entity.id
_entity.type
_entity.pdbx_description
1 polymer ?
#
loop_
_entity_poly.entity_id
_entity_poly.type
_entity_poly.pdbx_seq_one_letter_code
_entity_poly.pdbx_strand_id
1 'polypeptide(L)'
;MEDDTGEKSSFIVGLIENRAKELHFTFLSILRRAAHTQNTKTLLNFYDPMVIIVTPTKLAPDGMVGVSELVDRFCSSTTKVMMARSCFDDTRGAVLVKNLAAKEPSALGLDTYYKQYYLCLAAAAATIKWIEAEKGVIITNHSLSVTFNGSFDHMNVDATRTRLLRANLLQPLKDIDTINARLDCLDELMSNEQLFFGLSQALRKFPKETDKVLCHFCFKQRKVTNGVLAIDNSRKSQILISSIILLKTALDALPLLSKALKDATCFLLRNVYKSICANEKFTSMRERIGDIDEDVLHARVPFVARTQQCFAVKAGIDGLLDIARRSFCDTSEAIHNLANKYREDFKLPNLKIPYNNRQGFYFSIPQKDIQGKLARKFIQVIKHGNNIHCSSLELASVS
;
A
#
# COMPACT_ATOMS: atom_id res chain seq x y z
N MET A 1 -12.62 0.39 19.68
CA MET A 1 -11.16 0.58 19.76
C MET A 1 -10.68 0.72 18.34
N GLU A 2 -10.55 1.98 17.91
CA GLU A 2 -9.77 2.30 16.73
C GLU A 2 -8.33 1.92 17.08
N ASP A 3 -7.84 0.89 16.40
CA ASP A 3 -6.45 0.48 16.49
C ASP A 3 -5.66 1.55 15.72
N ASP A 4 -5.33 2.66 16.41
CA ASP A 4 -4.33 3.65 15.99
C ASP A 4 -2.96 2.97 16.01
N THR A 5 -2.81 1.98 15.13
CA THR A 5 -1.53 1.47 14.68
C THR A 5 -0.92 2.59 13.86
N GLY A 6 -0.26 3.53 14.53
CA GLY A 6 0.49 4.59 13.88
C GLY A 6 1.31 3.99 12.74
N GLU A 7 0.90 4.28 11.50
CA GLU A 7 1.51 3.69 10.31
C GLU A 7 2.99 4.07 10.29
N LYS A 8 3.86 3.08 10.56
CA LYS A 8 5.30 3.20 10.37
C LYS A 8 5.56 3.61 8.93
N SER A 9 6.53 4.51 8.72
CA SER A 9 6.99 4.93 7.40
C SER A 9 7.30 3.73 6.49
N SER A 10 7.28 3.89 5.17
CA SER A 10 7.57 2.79 4.21
C SER A 10 8.77 3.08 3.31
N PHE A 11 9.53 4.12 3.64
CA PHE A 11 10.67 4.58 2.85
C PHE A 11 11.92 3.80 3.24
N ILE A 12 12.65 3.33 2.22
CA ILE A 12 13.98 2.76 2.32
C ILE A 12 14.93 3.70 1.59
N VAL A 13 16.07 3.99 2.21
CA VAL A 13 17.02 4.98 1.68
C VAL A 13 18.36 4.33 1.45
N GLY A 14 18.85 4.39 0.21
CA GLY A 14 20.23 4.06 -0.14
C GLY A 14 21.11 5.30 -0.10
N LEU A 15 22.23 5.22 0.61
CA LEU A 15 23.20 6.30 0.79
C LEU A 15 24.55 5.92 0.25
N ILE A 16 25.10 6.78 -0.60
CA ILE A 16 26.47 6.64 -1.07
C ILE A 16 27.16 7.98 -1.09
N GLU A 17 28.41 7.98 -0.64
CA GLU A 17 29.33 9.11 -0.72
C GLU A 17 30.45 8.77 -1.71
N ASN A 18 30.86 9.78 -2.48
CA ASN A 18 32.06 9.75 -3.30
C ASN A 18 33.24 10.40 -2.59
N ARG A 19 34.46 10.19 -3.12
CA ARG A 19 35.71 10.75 -2.60
C ARG A 19 35.74 12.29 -2.56
N ALA A 20 34.90 12.95 -3.37
CA ALA A 20 34.71 14.40 -3.37
C ALA A 20 33.64 14.91 -2.38
N LYS A 21 33.14 14.05 -1.47
CA LYS A 21 32.03 14.32 -0.53
C LYS A 21 30.67 14.66 -1.16
N GLU A 22 30.51 14.39 -2.44
CA GLU A 22 29.19 14.37 -3.05
C GLU A 22 28.38 13.22 -2.45
N LEU A 23 27.31 13.58 -1.76
CA LEU A 23 26.40 12.70 -1.07
C LEU A 23 25.14 12.56 -1.91
N HIS A 24 24.91 11.37 -2.46
CA HIS A 24 23.73 11.09 -3.26
C HIS A 24 22.87 10.04 -2.58
N PHE A 25 21.57 10.19 -2.75
CA PHE A 25 20.53 9.46 -2.05
C PHE A 25 19.62 8.80 -3.07
N THR A 26 19.12 7.63 -2.73
CA THR A 26 17.95 7.05 -3.42
C THR A 26 16.89 6.77 -2.40
N PHE A 27 15.71 7.34 -2.60
CA PHE A 27 14.51 6.96 -1.88
C PHE A 27 13.76 5.93 -2.70
N LEU A 28 13.48 4.78 -2.11
CA LEU A 28 12.48 3.87 -2.62
C LEU A 28 11.41 3.71 -1.56
N SER A 29 10.22 4.23 -1.82
CA SER A 29 9.05 3.83 -1.04
C SER A 29 8.44 2.59 -1.65
N ILE A 30 8.21 1.60 -0.80
CA ILE A 30 7.47 0.40 -1.19
C ILE A 30 6.01 0.76 -1.50
N LEU A 31 5.45 1.86 -0.95
CA LEU A 31 4.06 2.31 -1.16
C LEU A 31 3.91 3.49 -2.13
N ARG A 32 4.98 4.23 -2.46
CA ARG A 32 4.92 5.41 -3.36
C ARG A 32 6.10 5.49 -4.33
N ARG A 33 5.80 5.96 -5.54
CA ARG A 33 6.78 6.21 -6.59
C ARG A 33 7.37 7.62 -6.46
N ALA A 34 8.52 7.76 -5.82
CA ALA A 34 9.40 8.93 -6.02
C ALA A 34 10.81 8.69 -5.41
N ALA A 35 11.84 9.07 -6.15
CA ALA A 35 13.21 9.21 -5.65
C ALA A 35 13.59 10.70 -5.63
N HIS A 36 14.24 11.15 -4.55
CA HIS A 36 14.59 12.56 -4.34
C HIS A 36 16.05 12.70 -3.89
N THR A 37 16.67 13.85 -4.19
CA THR A 37 18.07 14.14 -3.87
C THR A 37 18.20 15.56 -3.36
N GLN A 38 18.16 15.77 -2.02
CA GLN A 38 18.46 17.04 -1.33
C GLN A 38 18.99 16.77 0.10
N ASN A 39 19.47 17.83 0.78
CA ASN A 39 20.17 17.84 2.08
C ASN A 39 19.84 16.68 3.05
N THR A 40 20.85 15.85 3.30
CA THR A 40 20.86 14.58 4.05
C THR A 40 20.02 14.60 5.33
N LYS A 41 20.15 15.64 6.15
CA LYS A 41 19.53 15.70 7.48
C LYS A 41 18.03 16.01 7.40
N THR A 42 17.64 16.97 6.57
CA THR A 42 16.22 17.38 6.44
C THR A 42 15.42 16.31 5.72
N LEU A 43 15.99 15.63 4.71
CA LEU A 43 15.28 14.55 4.02
C LEU A 43 15.14 13.28 4.86
N LEU A 44 16.14 12.88 5.65
CA LEU A 44 16.02 11.72 6.54
C LEU A 44 14.95 11.95 7.61
N ASN A 45 14.86 13.17 8.16
CA ASN A 45 13.76 13.54 9.06
C ASN A 45 12.40 13.61 8.33
N PHE A 46 12.37 14.07 7.08
CA PHE A 46 11.15 14.22 6.29
C PHE A 46 10.53 12.87 5.88
N TYR A 47 11.35 11.95 5.34
CA TYR A 47 10.90 10.65 4.89
C TYR A 47 10.78 9.62 6.03
N ASP A 48 11.35 9.91 7.21
CA ASP A 48 11.32 9.07 8.41
C ASP A 48 11.61 7.60 8.04
N PRO A 49 12.73 7.29 7.35
CA PRO A 49 12.88 6.01 6.70
C PRO A 49 12.89 4.87 7.71
N MET A 50 12.33 3.72 7.33
CA MET A 50 12.45 2.53 8.18
C MET A 50 13.86 1.97 8.19
N VAL A 51 14.53 2.05 7.03
CA VAL A 51 15.83 1.45 6.80
C VAL A 51 16.72 2.39 6.00
N ILE A 52 17.95 2.58 6.48
CA ILE A 52 19.01 3.32 5.80
C ILE A 52 20.12 2.33 5.44
N ILE A 53 20.39 2.21 4.14
CA ILE A 53 21.41 1.33 3.57
C ILE A 53 22.66 2.19 3.27
N VAL A 54 23.78 1.85 3.90
CA VAL A 54 25.06 2.56 3.75
C VAL A 54 26.19 1.59 3.43
N THR A 55 27.28 2.14 2.87
CA THR A 55 28.56 1.42 2.79
C THR A 55 29.23 1.36 4.18
N PRO A 56 29.95 0.27 4.53
CA PRO A 56 30.59 0.07 5.84
C PRO A 56 31.80 0.99 6.13
N THR A 57 31.90 2.14 5.46
CA THR A 57 33.04 3.03 5.55
C THR A 57 32.96 3.88 6.81
N LYS A 58 33.90 3.69 7.74
CA LYS A 58 33.97 4.42 9.03
C LYS A 58 34.58 5.83 8.88
N LEU A 59 35.61 5.99 8.05
CA LEU A 59 36.25 7.28 7.75
C LEU A 59 36.13 7.61 6.27
N ALA A 60 35.78 8.87 5.97
CA ALA A 60 35.90 9.41 4.63
C ALA A 60 37.39 9.47 4.21
N PRO A 61 37.71 9.50 2.90
CA PRO A 61 39.08 9.46 2.39
C PRO A 61 40.00 10.60 2.90
N ASP A 62 39.41 11.64 3.49
CA ASP A 62 40.08 12.83 4.03
C ASP A 62 40.20 12.82 5.57
N GLY A 63 39.84 11.72 6.24
CA GLY A 63 39.88 11.62 7.69
C GLY A 63 38.67 12.23 8.42
N MET A 64 37.68 12.76 7.69
CA MET A 64 36.42 13.19 8.29
C MET A 64 35.45 12.02 8.52
N VAL A 65 34.42 12.29 9.31
CA VAL A 65 33.42 11.28 9.68
C VAL A 65 32.60 10.85 8.47
N GLY A 66 32.63 9.56 8.14
CA GLY A 66 31.90 9.01 7.00
C GLY A 66 30.38 8.97 7.21
N VAL A 67 29.63 8.80 6.11
CA VAL A 67 28.15 8.75 6.13
C VAL A 67 27.57 7.77 7.15
N SER A 68 28.21 6.62 7.35
CA SER A 68 27.74 5.61 8.32
C SER A 68 27.65 6.19 9.74
N GLU A 69 28.63 6.98 10.15
CA GLU A 69 28.69 7.57 11.49
C GLU A 69 27.88 8.87 11.58
N LEU A 70 27.64 9.56 10.46
CA LEU A 70 26.61 10.60 10.38
C LEU A 70 25.20 10.01 10.60
N VAL A 71 24.88 8.87 10.01
CA VAL A 71 23.61 8.17 10.24
C VAL A 71 23.47 7.75 11.70
N ASP A 72 24.54 7.23 12.33
CA ASP A 72 24.52 6.86 13.75
C ASP A 72 24.25 8.07 14.66
N ARG A 73 24.80 9.25 14.31
CA ARG A 73 24.62 10.47 15.10
C ARG A 73 23.26 11.14 14.90
N PHE A 74 22.69 11.06 13.71
CA PHE A 74 21.48 11.81 13.36
C PHE A 74 20.20 10.97 13.22
N CYS A 75 20.30 9.65 13.10
CA CYS A 75 19.17 8.75 12.87
C CYS A 75 19.18 7.54 13.82
N SER A 76 19.33 7.80 15.13
CA SER A 76 19.45 6.76 16.16
C SER A 76 18.25 5.82 16.29
N SER A 77 17.06 6.25 15.85
CA SER A 77 15.83 5.46 15.85
C SER A 77 15.62 4.60 14.59
N THR A 78 16.42 4.83 13.54
CA THR A 78 16.25 4.18 12.23
C THR A 78 17.14 2.95 12.09
N THR A 79 16.64 1.88 11.47
CA THR A 79 17.46 0.67 11.25
C THR A 79 18.54 0.95 10.20
N LYS A 80 19.81 0.92 10.61
CA LYS A 80 20.96 1.05 9.70
C LYS A 80 21.39 -0.33 9.20
N VAL A 81 21.50 -0.48 7.88
CA VAL A 81 22.01 -1.69 7.21
C VAL A 81 23.30 -1.34 6.50
N MET A 82 24.34 -2.14 6.74
CA MET A 82 25.62 -2.01 6.04
C MET A 82 25.69 -3.02 4.90
N MET A 83 25.96 -2.54 3.68
CA MET A 83 26.18 -3.40 2.51
C MET A 83 27.56 -3.14 1.92
N ALA A 84 28.22 -4.21 1.44
CA ALA A 84 29.53 -4.10 0.79
C ALA A 84 29.50 -3.06 -0.35
N ARG A 85 30.60 -2.34 -0.57
CA ARG A 85 30.71 -1.32 -1.65
C ARG A 85 30.40 -1.91 -3.03
N SER A 86 30.68 -3.20 -3.24
CA SER A 86 30.34 -3.93 -4.46
C SER A 86 28.84 -4.08 -4.74
N CYS A 87 27.98 -3.80 -3.76
CA CYS A 87 26.54 -3.71 -3.95
C CYS A 87 26.11 -2.35 -4.52
N PHE A 88 26.95 -1.33 -4.42
CA PHE A 88 26.71 0.02 -4.92
C PHE A 88 27.38 0.21 -6.28
N ASP A 89 26.76 -0.38 -7.30
CA ASP A 89 27.27 -0.45 -8.68
C ASP A 89 26.36 0.40 -9.58
N ASP A 90 26.90 1.47 -10.13
CA ASP A 90 26.18 2.43 -10.97
C ASP A 90 25.75 1.82 -12.30
N THR A 91 26.57 0.95 -12.89
CA THR A 91 26.26 0.29 -14.16
C THR A 91 25.09 -0.67 -13.99
N ARG A 92 25.10 -1.48 -12.92
CA ARG A 92 23.97 -2.33 -12.56
C ARG A 92 22.74 -1.50 -12.20
N GLY A 93 22.94 -0.40 -11.47
CA GLY A 93 21.89 0.55 -11.13
C GLY A 93 21.19 1.12 -12.35
N ALA A 94 21.94 1.53 -13.36
CA ALA A 94 21.42 2.06 -14.62
C ALA A 94 20.53 1.03 -15.34
N VAL A 95 21.01 -0.22 -15.46
CA VAL A 95 20.25 -1.30 -16.08
C VAL A 95 18.97 -1.61 -15.30
N LEU A 96 19.04 -1.67 -13.97
CA LEU A 96 17.87 -1.90 -13.12
C LEU A 96 16.85 -0.77 -13.24
N VAL A 97 17.29 0.48 -13.15
CA VAL A 97 16.42 1.65 -13.31
C VAL A 97 15.76 1.65 -14.69
N LYS A 98 16.52 1.35 -15.75
CA LYS A 98 16.02 1.25 -17.13
C LYS A 98 14.94 0.18 -17.28
N ASN A 99 15.14 -0.99 -16.69
CA ASN A 99 14.21 -2.12 -16.79
C ASN A 99 12.95 -1.94 -15.91
N LEU A 100 13.11 -1.33 -14.74
CA LEU A 100 12.02 -1.15 -13.79
C LEU A 100 11.18 0.11 -14.06
N ALA A 101 11.72 1.11 -14.76
CA ALA A 101 11.03 2.35 -15.08
C ALA A 101 9.82 2.13 -16.01
N ALA A 102 8.67 2.69 -15.59
CA ALA A 102 7.41 2.68 -16.32
C ALA A 102 7.38 3.63 -17.52
N LYS A 103 8.27 4.64 -17.53
CA LYS A 103 8.48 5.55 -18.66
C LYS A 103 9.73 5.12 -19.44
N GLU A 104 9.77 5.45 -20.73
CA GLU A 104 10.92 5.13 -21.57
C GLU A 104 12.22 5.78 -21.04
N PRO A 105 13.38 5.12 -21.23
CA PRO A 105 14.69 5.58 -20.73
C PRO A 105 15.11 6.96 -21.26
N SER A 106 14.69 7.27 -22.49
CA SER A 106 14.87 8.57 -23.17
C SER A 106 14.19 9.71 -22.41
N ALA A 107 13.04 9.47 -21.78
CA ALA A 107 12.33 10.46 -20.95
C ALA A 107 13.00 10.71 -19.59
N LEU A 108 13.97 9.87 -19.19
CA LEU A 108 14.74 10.04 -17.96
C LEU A 108 16.03 10.84 -18.17
N GLY A 109 16.36 11.21 -19.42
CA GLY A 109 17.60 11.92 -19.75
C GLY A 109 18.87 11.14 -19.41
N LEU A 110 18.75 9.83 -19.18
CA LEU A 110 19.84 9.02 -18.63
C LEU A 110 21.04 8.96 -19.58
N ASP A 111 20.77 8.91 -20.89
CA ASP A 111 21.80 8.90 -21.92
C ASP A 111 22.58 10.22 -22.02
N THR A 112 21.97 11.34 -21.60
CA THR A 112 22.57 12.68 -21.62
C THR A 112 23.26 13.03 -20.30
N TYR A 113 22.73 12.57 -19.15
CA TYR A 113 23.15 12.99 -17.81
C TYR A 113 23.70 11.85 -16.94
N TYR A 114 24.07 10.71 -17.51
CA TYR A 114 24.60 9.53 -16.80
C TYR A 114 25.68 9.90 -15.78
N LYS A 115 26.65 10.73 -16.18
CA LYS A 115 27.78 11.16 -15.34
C LYS A 115 27.36 12.00 -14.13
N GLN A 116 26.20 12.64 -14.15
CA GLN A 116 25.69 13.45 -13.03
C GLN A 116 24.92 12.59 -12.01
N TYR A 117 24.35 11.45 -12.44
CA TYR A 117 23.49 10.62 -11.59
C TYR A 117 24.08 9.27 -11.19
N TYR A 118 25.32 8.96 -11.58
CA TYR A 118 25.95 7.66 -11.34
C TYR A 118 25.92 7.21 -9.86
N LEU A 119 26.10 8.12 -8.90
CA LEU A 119 25.99 7.79 -7.48
C LEU A 119 24.54 7.46 -7.07
N CYS A 120 23.54 8.13 -7.63
CA CYS A 120 22.13 7.79 -7.41
C CYS A 120 21.83 6.40 -7.98
N LEU A 121 22.37 6.07 -9.15
CA LEU A 121 22.21 4.75 -9.76
C LEU A 121 22.87 3.67 -8.89
N ALA A 122 24.07 3.93 -8.37
CA ALA A 122 24.75 3.01 -7.45
C ALA A 122 23.96 2.79 -6.15
N ALA A 123 23.39 3.86 -5.57
CA ALA A 123 22.52 3.77 -4.40
C ALA A 123 21.24 2.98 -4.71
N ALA A 124 20.61 3.22 -5.86
CA ALA A 124 19.43 2.47 -6.32
C ALA A 124 19.72 0.96 -6.45
N ALA A 125 20.88 0.60 -7.00
CA ALA A 125 21.30 -0.80 -7.11
C ALA A 125 21.36 -1.51 -5.75
N ALA A 126 22.00 -0.85 -4.76
CA ALA A 126 22.10 -1.39 -3.41
C ALA A 126 20.73 -1.50 -2.73
N THR A 127 19.90 -0.46 -2.86
CA THR A 127 18.54 -0.44 -2.29
C THR A 127 17.67 -1.54 -2.86
N ILE A 128 17.62 -1.70 -4.18
CA ILE A 128 16.84 -2.75 -4.84
C ILE A 128 17.35 -4.12 -4.40
N LYS A 129 18.68 -4.35 -4.44
CA LYS A 129 19.29 -5.62 -4.04
C LYS A 129 18.95 -6.00 -2.60
N TRP A 130 18.96 -5.04 -1.68
CA TRP A 130 18.58 -5.28 -0.29
C TRP A 130 17.10 -5.64 -0.16
N ILE A 131 16.21 -4.94 -0.87
CA ILE A 131 14.78 -5.24 -0.86
C ILE A 131 14.52 -6.64 -1.39
N GLU A 132 15.18 -7.03 -2.47
CA GLU A 132 15.02 -8.36 -3.06
C GLU A 132 15.53 -9.47 -2.14
N ALA A 133 16.61 -9.22 -1.40
CA ALA A 133 17.18 -10.17 -0.45
C ALA A 133 16.38 -10.27 0.85
N GLU A 134 16.08 -9.14 1.49
CA GLU A 134 15.49 -9.08 2.83
C GLU A 134 13.97 -9.30 2.80
N LYS A 135 13.28 -8.71 1.82
CA LYS A 135 11.82 -8.84 1.70
C LYS A 135 11.41 -10.03 0.84
N GLY A 136 12.37 -10.67 0.16
CA GLY A 136 12.10 -11.80 -0.71
C GLY A 136 11.13 -11.45 -1.84
N VAL A 137 11.18 -10.24 -2.37
CA VAL A 137 10.33 -9.76 -3.47
C VAL A 137 11.16 -9.38 -4.68
N ILE A 138 10.66 -9.56 -5.89
CA ILE A 138 11.23 -9.09 -7.13
C ILE A 138 10.32 -7.97 -7.64
N ILE A 139 10.91 -6.86 -8.03
CA ILE A 139 10.17 -5.73 -8.59
C ILE A 139 9.87 -6.04 -10.06
N THR A 140 8.62 -5.83 -10.48
CA THR A 140 8.19 -6.10 -11.86
C THR A 140 8.74 -5.04 -12.80
N ASN A 141 9.17 -5.45 -14.00
CA ASN A 141 9.63 -4.52 -15.03
C ASN A 141 8.54 -3.50 -15.39
N HIS A 142 8.95 -2.28 -15.73
CA HIS A 142 8.08 -1.16 -16.07
C HIS A 142 7.02 -0.80 -15.02
N SER A 143 7.30 -1.07 -13.74
CA SER A 143 6.36 -0.84 -12.64
C SER A 143 6.71 0.34 -11.74
N LEU A 144 7.91 0.91 -11.83
CA LEU A 144 8.34 2.04 -11.01
C LEU A 144 8.28 3.35 -11.81
N SER A 145 7.78 4.44 -11.21
CA SER A 145 8.04 5.77 -11.76
C SER A 145 9.31 6.28 -11.13
N VAL A 146 10.28 6.62 -11.97
CA VAL A 146 11.60 7.09 -11.58
C VAL A 146 11.67 8.59 -11.88
N THR A 147 12.20 9.36 -10.95
CA THR A 147 12.39 10.82 -11.04
C THR A 147 13.78 11.17 -10.56
N PHE A 148 14.48 12.03 -11.30
CA PHE A 148 15.74 12.64 -10.88
C PHE A 148 15.45 14.09 -10.52
N ASN A 149 15.70 14.49 -9.28
CA ASN A 149 15.37 15.82 -8.79
C ASN A 149 16.64 16.57 -8.36
N GLY A 150 16.90 17.75 -8.91
CA GLY A 150 17.99 18.61 -8.47
C GLY A 150 17.68 19.37 -7.16
N SER A 151 18.66 20.07 -6.60
CA SER A 151 18.48 20.92 -5.42
C SER A 151 17.74 22.24 -5.69
N PHE A 152 17.38 22.52 -6.95
CA PHE A 152 16.99 23.86 -7.38
C PHE A 152 15.52 24.24 -7.12
N ASP A 153 14.59 23.28 -6.97
CA ASP A 153 13.15 23.56 -7.03
C ASP A 153 12.42 23.75 -5.68
N HIS A 154 13.11 23.60 -4.53
CA HIS A 154 12.46 23.60 -3.21
C HIS A 154 13.17 24.52 -2.19
N MET A 155 12.40 25.16 -1.29
CA MET A 155 12.92 25.79 -0.06
C MET A 155 12.80 24.82 1.13
N ASN A 156 13.74 24.93 2.07
CA ASN A 156 13.94 24.00 3.18
C ASN A 156 13.10 24.41 4.40
N VAL A 157 12.12 23.61 4.84
CA VAL A 157 11.47 23.77 6.16
C VAL A 157 11.25 22.40 6.83
N ASP A 158 11.33 22.40 8.16
CA ASP A 158 11.33 21.24 9.05
C ASP A 158 9.92 20.75 9.44
N ALA A 159 9.79 19.43 9.64
CA ALA A 159 8.75 18.69 10.40
C ALA A 159 7.40 18.18 9.77
N THR A 160 7.29 16.85 9.64
CA THR A 160 6.23 15.89 10.10
C THR A 160 4.71 16.00 9.74
N ARG A 161 4.28 14.98 8.96
CA ARG A 161 3.01 14.18 8.80
C ARG A 161 1.61 14.74 8.52
N THR A 162 1.30 14.87 7.21
CA THR A 162 0.00 14.69 6.49
C THR A 162 0.42 14.68 5.02
N ARG A 163 0.59 13.49 4.43
CA ARG A 163 1.74 13.19 3.55
C ARG A 163 1.95 14.08 2.31
N LEU A 164 0.92 14.63 1.66
CA LEU A 164 1.08 15.51 0.49
C LEU A 164 0.85 16.99 0.82
N LEU A 165 -0.21 17.29 1.58
CA LEU A 165 -0.51 18.67 1.99
C LEU A 165 0.58 19.23 2.91
N ARG A 166 1.09 18.45 3.86
CA ARG A 166 2.25 18.86 4.65
C ARG A 166 3.55 18.85 3.86
N ALA A 167 3.74 17.95 2.89
CA ALA A 167 4.89 18.06 1.99
C ALA A 167 4.87 19.42 1.27
N ASN A 168 3.71 19.85 0.78
CA ASN A 168 3.54 21.17 0.16
C ASN A 168 3.69 22.34 1.16
N LEU A 169 3.26 22.20 2.42
CA LEU A 169 3.40 23.24 3.45
C LEU A 169 4.84 23.39 3.97
N LEU A 170 5.59 22.29 4.02
CA LEU A 170 6.97 22.22 4.55
C LEU A 170 8.03 22.37 3.46
N GLN A 171 7.64 22.24 2.20
CA GLN A 171 8.48 22.52 1.03
C GLN A 171 7.71 23.46 0.10
N PRO A 172 7.63 24.75 0.46
CA PRO A 172 7.03 25.72 -0.45
C PRO A 172 7.79 25.70 -1.77
N LEU A 173 7.02 25.67 -2.85
CA LEU A 173 7.54 25.68 -4.20
C LEU A 173 8.22 27.02 -4.46
N LYS A 174 9.33 27.00 -5.19
CA LYS A 174 9.97 28.22 -5.72
C LYS A 174 9.49 28.57 -7.12
N ASP A 175 9.02 27.56 -7.84
CA ASP A 175 8.54 27.72 -9.20
C ASP A 175 7.19 28.46 -9.22
N ILE A 176 7.24 29.70 -9.72
CA ILE A 176 6.11 30.62 -9.79
C ILE A 176 5.01 30.04 -10.69
N ASP A 177 5.38 29.37 -11.79
CA ASP A 177 4.40 28.84 -12.73
C ASP A 177 3.59 27.69 -12.11
N THR A 178 4.24 26.78 -11.38
CA THR A 178 3.53 25.73 -10.64
C THR A 178 2.65 26.30 -9.52
N ILE A 179 3.10 27.37 -8.84
CA ILE A 179 2.29 28.03 -7.80
C ILE A 179 1.04 28.64 -8.42
N ASN A 180 1.19 29.44 -9.48
CA ASN A 180 0.08 30.07 -10.17
C ASN A 180 -0.90 29.02 -10.72
N ALA A 181 -0.41 27.95 -11.33
CA ALA A 181 -1.28 26.87 -11.82
C ALA A 181 -2.10 26.19 -10.69
N ARG A 182 -1.56 26.14 -9.46
CA ARG A 182 -2.30 25.65 -8.28
C ARG A 182 -3.31 26.66 -7.78
N LEU A 183 -2.99 27.95 -7.80
CA LEU A 183 -3.91 29.02 -7.44
C LEU A 183 -5.08 29.08 -8.42
N ASP A 184 -4.81 29.04 -9.73
CA ASP A 184 -5.84 28.98 -10.78
C ASP A 184 -6.80 27.80 -10.57
N CYS A 185 -6.26 26.63 -10.20
CA CYS A 185 -7.06 25.45 -9.89
C CYS A 185 -7.95 25.67 -8.65
N LEU A 186 -7.46 26.38 -7.64
CA LEU A 186 -8.22 26.67 -6.43
C LEU A 186 -9.30 27.71 -6.70
N ASP A 187 -8.99 28.75 -7.46
CA ASP A 187 -9.96 29.78 -7.88
C ASP A 187 -11.10 29.15 -8.69
N GLU A 188 -10.79 28.22 -9.59
CA GLU A 188 -11.82 27.49 -10.33
C GLU A 188 -12.70 26.63 -9.40
N LEU A 189 -12.11 25.92 -8.44
CA LEU A 189 -12.86 25.10 -7.49
C LEU A 189 -13.74 25.93 -6.55
N MET A 190 -13.30 27.11 -6.14
CA MET A 190 -14.11 28.03 -5.33
C MET A 190 -15.22 28.70 -6.15
N SER A 191 -14.96 28.99 -7.43
CA SER A 191 -15.93 29.67 -8.31
C SER A 191 -16.99 28.72 -8.88
N ASN A 192 -16.68 27.42 -8.95
CA ASN A 192 -17.58 26.41 -9.52
C ASN A 192 -17.97 25.35 -8.47
N GLU A 193 -19.05 25.60 -7.76
CA GLU A 193 -19.56 24.69 -6.73
C GLU A 193 -19.90 23.29 -7.29
N GLN A 194 -20.45 23.22 -8.51
CA GLN A 194 -20.79 21.96 -9.14
C GLN A 194 -19.55 21.09 -9.40
N LEU A 195 -18.46 21.70 -9.87
CA LEU A 195 -17.17 21.03 -10.01
C LEU A 195 -16.63 20.57 -8.65
N PHE A 196 -16.66 21.44 -7.64
CA PHE A 196 -16.17 21.11 -6.30
C PHE A 196 -16.91 19.93 -5.67
N PHE A 197 -18.26 19.97 -5.66
CA PHE A 197 -19.07 18.90 -5.09
C PHE A 197 -19.01 17.63 -5.94
N GLY A 198 -19.00 17.76 -7.27
CA GLY A 198 -18.85 16.63 -8.20
C GLY A 198 -17.52 15.91 -8.00
N LEU A 199 -16.41 16.65 -7.93
CA LEU A 199 -15.09 16.09 -7.68
C LEU A 199 -14.99 15.48 -6.28
N SER A 200 -15.54 16.16 -5.26
CA SER A 200 -15.57 15.64 -3.89
C SER A 200 -16.34 14.31 -3.80
N GLN A 201 -17.47 14.20 -4.48
CA GLN A 201 -18.26 12.97 -4.54
C GLN A 201 -17.51 11.87 -5.29
N ALA A 202 -16.88 12.19 -6.42
CA ALA A 202 -16.09 11.24 -7.20
C ALA A 202 -14.91 10.68 -6.39
N LEU A 203 -14.12 11.56 -5.75
CA LEU A 203 -12.97 11.17 -4.95
C LEU A 203 -13.34 10.30 -3.74
N ARG A 204 -14.53 10.49 -3.14
CA ARG A 204 -15.03 9.63 -2.05
C ARG A 204 -15.33 8.20 -2.48
N LYS A 205 -15.58 7.95 -3.77
CA LYS A 205 -15.81 6.60 -4.31
C LYS A 205 -14.52 5.81 -4.50
N PHE A 206 -13.38 6.49 -4.61
CA PHE A 206 -12.09 5.80 -4.74
C PHE A 206 -11.72 5.09 -3.43
N PRO A 207 -11.10 3.90 -3.52
CA PRO A 207 -10.67 3.21 -2.34
C PRO A 207 -9.51 3.92 -1.63
N LYS A 208 -9.64 4.09 -0.31
CA LYS A 208 -8.61 4.75 0.52
C LYS A 208 -7.26 4.02 0.53
N GLU A 209 -7.23 2.76 0.12
CA GLU A 209 -6.08 1.86 0.20
C GLU A 209 -5.50 1.52 -1.18
N THR A 210 -5.79 2.34 -2.20
CA THR A 210 -5.32 2.13 -3.59
C THR A 210 -3.79 1.94 -3.67
N ASP A 211 -3.01 2.65 -2.84
CA ASP A 211 -1.54 2.51 -2.82
C ASP A 211 -1.09 1.09 -2.44
N LYS A 212 -1.83 0.37 -1.58
CA LYS A 212 -1.51 -1.02 -1.19
C LYS A 212 -1.72 -2.01 -2.33
N VAL A 213 -2.67 -1.72 -3.23
CA VAL A 213 -2.98 -2.56 -4.40
C VAL A 213 -1.81 -2.61 -5.37
N LEU A 214 -1.22 -1.43 -5.64
CA LEU A 214 -0.07 -1.33 -6.53
C LEU A 214 1.09 -2.20 -6.04
N CYS A 215 1.29 -2.31 -4.72
CA CYS A 215 2.33 -3.16 -4.18
C CYS A 215 2.13 -4.64 -4.54
N HIS A 216 0.92 -5.17 -4.43
CA HIS A 216 0.66 -6.58 -4.70
C HIS A 216 0.85 -6.95 -6.19
N PHE A 217 0.64 -5.99 -7.10
CA PHE A 217 0.86 -6.21 -8.54
C PHE A 217 2.29 -5.91 -8.98
N CYS A 218 2.96 -4.92 -8.36
CA CYS A 218 4.31 -4.50 -8.73
C CYS A 218 5.40 -5.36 -8.08
N PHE A 219 5.18 -5.91 -6.87
CA PHE A 219 6.16 -6.73 -6.16
C PHE A 219 5.75 -8.20 -6.16
N LYS A 220 6.51 -9.04 -6.87
CA LYS A 220 6.31 -10.50 -6.90
C LYS A 220 7.15 -11.16 -5.83
N GLN A 221 6.59 -12.04 -5.00
CA GLN A 221 7.44 -12.81 -4.09
C GLN A 221 8.41 -13.72 -4.87
N ARG A 222 9.67 -13.75 -4.46
CA ARG A 222 10.68 -14.68 -4.96
C ARG A 222 10.25 -16.09 -4.56
N LYS A 223 10.11 -16.99 -5.53
CA LYS A 223 9.81 -18.41 -5.26
C LYS A 223 11.01 -19.00 -4.49
N VAL A 224 10.91 -19.07 -3.17
CA VAL A 224 11.82 -19.90 -2.38
C VAL A 224 11.35 -21.33 -2.58
N THR A 225 12.11 -22.10 -3.35
CA THR A 225 11.99 -23.56 -3.38
C THR A 225 12.22 -24.07 -1.96
N ASN A 226 11.16 -24.36 -1.20
CA ASN A 226 11.13 -25.35 -0.11
C ASN A 226 9.70 -25.53 0.46
N GLY A 227 9.09 -26.69 0.19
CA GLY A 227 8.35 -27.51 1.17
C GLY A 227 6.91 -27.14 1.61
N VAL A 228 6.51 -25.88 1.78
CA VAL A 228 5.24 -25.53 2.47
C VAL A 228 4.25 -24.80 1.55
N LEU A 229 4.00 -25.36 0.36
CA LEU A 229 3.37 -24.64 -0.74
C LEU A 229 1.83 -24.51 -0.67
N ALA A 230 1.10 -25.39 0.04
CA ALA A 230 -0.37 -25.40 -0.04
C ALA A 230 -1.06 -24.30 0.79
N ILE A 231 -0.65 -24.10 2.05
CA ILE A 231 -1.26 -23.12 2.96
C ILE A 231 -0.88 -21.68 2.58
N ASP A 232 0.32 -21.49 2.02
CA ASP A 232 0.81 -20.18 1.61
C ASP A 232 0.13 -19.71 0.30
N ASN A 233 -0.26 -20.65 -0.57
CA ASN A 233 -0.96 -20.33 -1.81
C ASN A 233 -2.39 -19.81 -1.57
N SER A 234 -3.15 -20.36 -0.62
CA SER A 234 -4.53 -19.92 -0.37
C SER A 234 -4.59 -18.48 0.14
N ARG A 235 -3.72 -18.12 1.09
CA ARG A 235 -3.60 -16.75 1.61
C ARG A 235 -3.12 -15.76 0.54
N LYS A 236 -2.18 -16.17 -0.31
CA LYS A 236 -1.72 -15.35 -1.44
C LYS A 236 -2.84 -15.09 -2.45
N SER A 237 -3.56 -16.14 -2.85
CA SER A 237 -4.72 -16.02 -3.74
C SER A 237 -5.78 -15.09 -3.14
N GLN A 238 -6.03 -15.20 -1.83
CA GLN A 238 -6.96 -14.31 -1.13
C GLN A 238 -6.54 -12.83 -1.23
N ILE A 239 -5.26 -12.52 -0.98
CA ILE A 239 -4.73 -11.15 -1.10
C ILE A 239 -4.83 -10.63 -2.53
N LEU A 240 -4.53 -11.47 -3.52
CA LEU A 240 -4.63 -11.10 -4.93
C LEU A 240 -6.07 -10.82 -5.33
N ILE A 241 -7.02 -11.71 -5.00
CA ILE A 241 -8.46 -11.49 -5.25
C ILE A 241 -8.92 -10.18 -4.61
N SER A 242 -8.56 -9.95 -3.35
CA SER A 242 -8.87 -8.70 -2.65
C SER A 242 -8.31 -7.47 -3.36
N SER A 243 -7.11 -7.57 -3.92
CA SER A 243 -6.46 -6.48 -4.66
C SER A 243 -7.13 -6.21 -6.00
N ILE A 244 -7.61 -7.27 -6.68
CA ILE A 244 -8.34 -7.15 -7.93
C ILE A 244 -9.73 -6.52 -7.68
N ILE A 245 -10.46 -6.92 -6.62
CA ILE A 245 -11.73 -6.27 -6.23
C ILE A 245 -11.52 -4.77 -5.94
N LEU A 246 -10.40 -4.43 -5.30
CA LEU A 246 -10.05 -3.05 -5.01
C LEU A 246 -9.72 -2.26 -6.28
N LEU A 247 -9.01 -2.89 -7.23
CA LEU A 247 -8.76 -2.33 -8.55
C LEU A 247 -10.08 -2.11 -9.33
N LYS A 248 -10.99 -3.09 -9.35
CA LYS A 248 -12.34 -2.95 -9.92
C LYS A 248 -13.03 -1.71 -9.36
N THR A 249 -13.09 -1.59 -8.02
CA THR A 249 -13.73 -0.45 -7.35
C THR A 249 -13.13 0.89 -7.78
N ALA A 250 -11.81 0.97 -7.96
CA ALA A 250 -11.15 2.18 -8.44
C ALA A 250 -11.47 2.49 -9.92
N LEU A 251 -11.51 1.46 -10.78
CA LEU A 251 -11.86 1.61 -12.20
C LEU A 251 -13.34 2.02 -12.37
N ASP A 252 -14.24 1.47 -11.55
CA ASP A 252 -15.68 1.78 -11.54
C ASP A 252 -15.96 3.24 -11.14
N ALA A 253 -15.03 3.88 -10.41
CA ALA A 253 -15.12 5.28 -10.02
C ALA A 253 -14.63 6.26 -11.11
N LEU A 254 -13.84 5.80 -12.09
CA LEU A 254 -13.27 6.64 -13.14
C LEU A 254 -14.32 7.35 -14.02
N PRO A 255 -15.45 6.73 -14.42
CA PRO A 255 -16.49 7.42 -15.19
C PRO A 255 -17.09 8.62 -14.44
N LEU A 256 -17.30 8.49 -13.13
CA LEU A 256 -17.81 9.59 -12.31
C LEU A 256 -16.79 10.73 -12.20
N LEU A 257 -15.51 10.39 -12.05
CA LEU A 257 -14.42 11.37 -12.06
C LEU A 257 -14.31 12.08 -13.41
N SER A 258 -14.42 11.34 -14.52
CA SER A 258 -14.39 11.86 -15.88
C SER A 258 -15.53 12.87 -16.10
N LYS A 259 -16.75 12.53 -15.65
CA LYS A 259 -17.91 13.43 -15.73
C LYS A 259 -17.70 14.71 -14.92
N ALA A 260 -17.14 14.60 -13.72
CA ALA A 260 -16.87 15.76 -12.86
C ALA A 260 -15.80 16.69 -13.45
N LEU A 261 -14.78 16.15 -14.10
CA LEU A 261 -13.65 16.91 -14.65
C LEU A 261 -13.82 17.36 -16.10
N LYS A 262 -14.90 16.95 -16.79
CA LYS A 262 -15.08 17.17 -18.24
C LYS A 262 -15.01 18.64 -18.64
N ASP A 263 -15.60 19.51 -17.83
CA ASP A 263 -15.72 20.95 -18.11
C ASP A 263 -14.69 21.79 -17.34
N ALA A 264 -13.71 21.13 -16.70
CA ALA A 264 -12.64 21.84 -16.00
C ALA A 264 -11.74 22.58 -17.00
N THR A 265 -11.37 23.80 -16.65
CA THR A 265 -10.67 24.77 -17.51
C THR A 265 -9.23 24.99 -17.07
N CYS A 266 -8.93 24.90 -15.77
CA CYS A 266 -7.58 25.11 -15.29
C CYS A 266 -6.63 24.02 -15.81
N PHE A 267 -5.37 24.41 -16.00
CA PHE A 267 -4.34 23.56 -16.58
C PHE A 267 -4.17 22.23 -15.82
N LEU A 268 -4.17 22.27 -14.48
CA LEU A 268 -3.96 21.09 -13.64
C LEU A 268 -5.09 20.07 -13.80
N LEU A 269 -6.35 20.48 -13.66
CA LEU A 269 -7.49 19.56 -13.75
C LEU A 269 -7.66 18.99 -15.17
N ARG A 270 -7.41 19.80 -16.21
CA ARG A 270 -7.39 19.31 -17.60
C ARG A 270 -6.30 18.26 -17.83
N ASN A 271 -5.13 18.44 -17.25
CA ASN A 271 -4.07 17.43 -17.35
C ASN A 271 -4.41 16.15 -16.59
N VAL A 272 -5.06 16.25 -15.43
CA VAL A 272 -5.60 15.09 -14.71
C VAL A 272 -6.63 14.35 -15.57
N TYR A 273 -7.56 15.09 -16.20
CA TYR A 273 -8.53 14.52 -17.13
C TYR A 273 -7.85 13.77 -18.29
N LYS A 274 -6.90 14.41 -18.97
CA LYS A 274 -6.18 13.79 -20.11
C LYS A 274 -5.36 12.57 -19.71
N SER A 275 -4.63 12.63 -18.59
CA SER A 275 -3.70 11.56 -18.18
C SER A 275 -4.39 10.36 -17.54
N ILE A 276 -5.54 10.58 -16.90
CA ILE A 276 -6.28 9.56 -16.16
C ILE A 276 -7.58 9.20 -16.87
N CYS A 277 -8.47 10.16 -17.08
CA CYS A 277 -9.84 9.89 -17.56
C CYS A 277 -9.89 9.55 -19.05
N ALA A 278 -9.05 10.18 -19.87
CA ALA A 278 -8.96 9.91 -21.31
C ALA A 278 -7.98 8.78 -21.66
N ASN A 279 -7.42 8.08 -20.67
CA ASN A 279 -6.40 7.07 -20.89
C ASN A 279 -7.04 5.70 -21.11
N GLU A 280 -6.99 5.23 -22.36
CA GLU A 280 -7.59 3.97 -22.81
C GLU A 280 -7.07 2.74 -22.05
N LYS A 281 -5.88 2.81 -21.44
CA LYS A 281 -5.33 1.70 -20.66
C LYS A 281 -6.23 1.31 -19.49
N PHE A 282 -6.93 2.27 -18.88
CA PHE A 282 -7.86 1.96 -17.79
C PHE A 282 -9.10 1.22 -18.29
N THR A 283 -9.57 1.54 -19.50
CA THR A 283 -10.66 0.81 -20.18
C THR A 283 -10.23 -0.63 -20.46
N SER A 284 -9.07 -0.84 -21.08
CA SER A 284 -8.56 -2.19 -21.34
C SER A 284 -8.32 -2.98 -20.05
N MET A 285 -7.89 -2.33 -18.96
CA MET A 285 -7.77 -2.98 -17.65
C MET A 285 -9.12 -3.38 -17.08
N ARG A 286 -10.16 -2.55 -17.23
CA ARG A 286 -11.53 -2.88 -16.79
C ARG A 286 -12.10 -4.05 -17.57
N GLU A 287 -11.91 -4.08 -18.89
CA GLU A 287 -12.32 -5.20 -19.74
C GLU A 287 -11.61 -6.50 -19.34
N ARG A 288 -10.31 -6.45 -19.06
CA ARG A 288 -9.52 -7.61 -18.61
C ARG A 288 -9.97 -8.22 -17.30
N ILE A 289 -10.62 -7.45 -16.43
CA ILE A 289 -11.19 -7.94 -15.17
C ILE A 289 -12.69 -8.21 -15.28
N GLY A 290 -13.23 -8.27 -16.52
CA GLY A 290 -14.65 -8.43 -16.80
C GLY A 290 -15.27 -9.76 -16.34
N ASP A 291 -14.46 -10.74 -15.94
CA ASP A 291 -14.94 -12.00 -15.33
C ASP A 291 -15.34 -11.83 -13.86
N ILE A 292 -15.06 -10.68 -13.27
CA ILE A 292 -15.50 -10.36 -11.91
C ILE A 292 -16.97 -9.97 -11.95
N ASP A 293 -17.71 -10.45 -10.97
CA ASP A 293 -19.12 -10.13 -10.80
C ASP A 293 -19.29 -8.63 -10.51
N GLU A 294 -20.28 -8.00 -11.13
CA GLU A 294 -20.49 -6.55 -11.03
C GLU A 294 -20.93 -6.13 -9.62
N ASP A 295 -21.63 -7.01 -8.90
CA ASP A 295 -22.14 -6.77 -7.54
C ASP A 295 -21.05 -6.88 -6.47
N VAL A 296 -19.85 -7.32 -6.86
CA VAL A 296 -18.74 -7.49 -5.93
C VAL A 296 -18.13 -6.14 -5.57
N LEU A 297 -18.08 -5.88 -4.26
CA LEU A 297 -17.60 -4.65 -3.66
C LEU A 297 -16.51 -4.92 -2.63
N HIS A 298 -15.54 -4.01 -2.54
CA HIS A 298 -14.54 -4.07 -1.48
C HIS A 298 -15.17 -3.83 -0.10
N ALA A 299 -15.02 -4.79 0.80
CA ALA A 299 -15.52 -4.70 2.17
C ALA A 299 -14.37 -4.75 3.20
N ARG A 300 -14.51 -3.97 4.28
CA ARG A 300 -13.56 -3.94 5.40
C ARG A 300 -13.90 -4.91 6.53
N VAL A 301 -15.17 -5.28 6.63
CA VAL A 301 -15.64 -6.24 7.64
C VAL A 301 -15.12 -7.63 7.23
N PRO A 302 -14.35 -8.35 8.08
CA PRO A 302 -13.58 -9.51 7.64
C PRO A 302 -14.40 -10.63 6.99
N PHE A 303 -15.57 -10.96 7.56
CA PHE A 303 -16.43 -12.00 6.97
C PHE A 303 -17.07 -11.53 5.66
N VAL A 304 -17.58 -10.29 5.61
CA VAL A 304 -18.13 -9.71 4.38
C VAL A 304 -17.06 -9.68 3.29
N ALA A 305 -15.82 -9.33 3.63
CA ALA A 305 -14.70 -9.37 2.69
C ALA A 305 -14.44 -10.79 2.17
N ARG A 306 -14.52 -11.81 3.03
CA ARG A 306 -14.39 -13.21 2.64
C ARG A 306 -15.54 -13.65 1.72
N THR A 307 -16.77 -13.24 2.00
CA THR A 307 -17.92 -13.50 1.12
C THR A 307 -17.69 -12.85 -0.25
N GLN A 308 -17.35 -11.57 -0.29
CA GLN A 308 -17.06 -10.84 -1.54
C GLN A 308 -15.94 -11.49 -2.35
N GLN A 309 -14.91 -12.03 -1.69
CA GLN A 309 -13.83 -12.80 -2.34
C GLN A 309 -14.30 -14.16 -2.88
N CYS A 310 -15.17 -14.87 -2.15
CA CYS A 310 -15.71 -16.18 -2.58
C CYS A 310 -16.59 -16.05 -3.84
N PHE A 311 -17.35 -14.96 -3.92
CA PHE A 311 -18.24 -14.65 -5.05
C PHE A 311 -17.63 -13.68 -6.06
N ALA A 312 -16.30 -13.46 -6.00
CA ALA A 312 -15.64 -12.47 -6.85
C ALA A 312 -15.79 -12.77 -8.35
N VAL A 313 -15.62 -14.02 -8.77
CA VAL A 313 -15.72 -14.45 -10.17
C VAL A 313 -17.19 -14.71 -10.52
N LYS A 314 -17.66 -14.39 -11.72
CA LYS A 314 -19.04 -14.67 -12.14
C LYS A 314 -19.38 -16.16 -12.01
N ALA A 315 -20.65 -16.46 -11.75
CA ALA A 315 -21.17 -17.83 -11.71
C ALA A 315 -21.07 -18.49 -13.09
N GLY A 316 -20.88 -19.82 -13.12
CA GLY A 316 -20.82 -20.60 -14.36
C GLY A 316 -19.47 -20.58 -15.09
N ILE A 317 -18.48 -19.84 -14.59
CA ILE A 317 -17.12 -19.86 -15.14
C ILE A 317 -16.39 -21.15 -14.78
N ASP A 318 -16.56 -21.64 -13.54
CA ASP A 318 -15.93 -22.87 -13.06
C ASP A 318 -16.88 -23.66 -12.15
N GLY A 319 -17.18 -24.90 -12.56
CA GLY A 319 -18.14 -25.74 -11.86
C GLY A 319 -17.69 -26.18 -10.46
N LEU A 320 -16.38 -26.35 -10.23
CA LEU A 320 -15.85 -26.70 -8.91
C LEU A 320 -15.96 -25.53 -7.94
N LEU A 321 -15.69 -24.31 -8.42
CA LEU A 321 -15.88 -23.08 -7.67
C LEU A 321 -17.35 -22.89 -7.28
N ASP A 322 -18.29 -23.19 -8.17
CA ASP A 322 -19.71 -23.09 -7.88
C ASP A 322 -20.21 -24.15 -6.88
N ILE A 323 -19.58 -25.34 -6.85
CA ILE A 323 -19.79 -26.32 -5.77
C ILE A 323 -19.23 -25.80 -4.45
N ALA A 324 -18.01 -25.25 -4.45
CA ALA A 324 -17.37 -24.70 -3.25
C ALA A 324 -18.17 -23.50 -2.67
N ARG A 325 -18.77 -22.66 -3.52
CA ARG A 325 -19.66 -21.56 -3.11
C ARG A 325 -20.92 -22.06 -2.41
N ARG A 326 -21.54 -23.12 -2.92
CA ARG A 326 -22.70 -23.75 -2.25
C ARG A 326 -22.31 -24.26 -0.87
N SER A 327 -21.21 -25.00 -0.77
CA SER A 327 -20.69 -25.45 0.53
C SER A 327 -20.40 -24.28 1.48
N PHE A 328 -19.87 -23.16 0.98
CA PHE A 328 -19.65 -21.96 1.79
C PHE A 328 -20.97 -21.38 2.33
N CYS A 329 -22.00 -21.28 1.50
CA CYS A 329 -23.33 -20.83 1.92
C CYS A 329 -23.94 -21.78 2.96
N ASP A 330 -23.93 -23.09 2.69
CA ASP A 330 -24.52 -24.10 3.58
C ASP A 330 -23.85 -24.09 4.95
N THR A 331 -22.51 -24.00 4.98
CA THR A 331 -21.73 -23.88 6.21
C THR A 331 -22.06 -22.58 6.96
N SER A 332 -22.15 -21.45 6.27
CA SER A 332 -22.50 -20.17 6.88
C SER A 332 -23.89 -20.23 7.50
N GLU A 333 -24.87 -20.77 6.77
CA GLU A 333 -26.23 -20.94 7.26
C GLU A 333 -26.29 -21.86 8.48
N ALA A 334 -25.57 -23.00 8.45
CA ALA A 334 -25.48 -23.91 9.59
C ALA A 334 -24.92 -23.24 10.85
N ILE A 335 -23.91 -22.36 10.72
CA ILE A 335 -23.37 -21.58 11.84
C ILE A 335 -24.42 -20.62 12.42
N HIS A 336 -25.16 -19.93 11.55
CA HIS A 336 -26.24 -19.03 11.98
C HIS A 336 -27.39 -19.79 12.67
N ASN A 337 -27.76 -20.95 12.14
CA ASN A 337 -28.78 -21.83 12.72
C ASN A 337 -28.34 -22.39 14.08
N LEU A 338 -27.07 -22.78 14.21
CA LEU A 338 -26.49 -23.18 15.49
C LEU A 338 -26.54 -22.04 16.53
N ALA A 339 -26.24 -20.82 16.11
CA ALA A 339 -26.35 -19.65 16.97
C ALA A 339 -27.79 -19.43 17.45
N ASN A 340 -28.78 -19.54 16.54
CA ASN A 340 -30.21 -19.42 16.88
C ASN A 340 -30.60 -20.47 17.93
N LYS A 341 -30.23 -21.74 17.71
CA LYS A 341 -30.46 -22.83 18.67
C LYS A 341 -29.86 -22.52 20.04
N TYR A 342 -28.65 -21.98 20.09
CA TYR A 342 -28.00 -21.63 21.35
C TYR A 342 -28.67 -20.43 22.06
N ARG A 343 -29.30 -19.51 21.32
CA ARG A 343 -30.11 -18.43 21.94
C ARG A 343 -31.32 -19.00 22.66
N GLU A 344 -31.97 -20.00 22.08
CA GLU A 344 -33.16 -20.66 22.63
C GLU A 344 -32.79 -21.60 23.79
N ASP A 345 -31.91 -22.57 23.55
CA ASP A 345 -31.53 -23.62 24.52
C ASP A 345 -30.96 -23.03 25.82
N PHE A 346 -30.16 -21.96 25.72
CA PHE A 346 -29.49 -21.35 26.87
C PHE A 346 -30.12 -20.02 27.31
N LYS A 347 -31.24 -19.60 26.69
CA LYS A 347 -31.92 -18.32 26.97
C LYS A 347 -30.98 -17.10 26.87
N LEU A 348 -30.19 -17.04 25.81
CA LEU A 348 -29.19 -16.00 25.55
C LEU A 348 -29.60 -15.10 24.37
N PRO A 349 -30.60 -14.20 24.54
CA PRO A 349 -31.21 -13.48 23.43
C PRO A 349 -30.23 -12.57 22.67
N ASN A 350 -29.21 -12.03 23.32
CA ASN A 350 -28.23 -11.14 22.68
C ASN A 350 -26.91 -11.83 22.29
N LEU A 351 -26.87 -13.17 22.23
CA LEU A 351 -25.70 -13.89 21.75
C LEU A 351 -25.40 -13.54 20.29
N LYS A 352 -24.18 -13.08 20.06
CA LYS A 352 -23.66 -12.70 18.73
C LYS A 352 -22.67 -13.75 18.23
N ILE A 353 -22.51 -13.82 16.92
CA ILE A 353 -21.50 -14.65 16.24
C ILE A 353 -20.52 -13.79 15.43
N PRO A 354 -19.69 -12.97 16.08
CA PRO A 354 -18.62 -12.27 15.39
C PRO A 354 -17.65 -13.23 14.69
N TYR A 355 -16.98 -12.70 13.67
CA TYR A 355 -15.96 -13.38 12.90
C TYR A 355 -14.67 -12.55 12.89
N ASN A 356 -13.52 -13.20 13.04
CA ASN A 356 -12.24 -12.57 12.74
C ASN A 356 -11.27 -13.54 12.03
N ASN A 357 -10.24 -12.98 11.38
CA ASN A 357 -9.31 -13.74 10.57
C ASN A 357 -8.40 -14.69 11.37
N ARG A 358 -8.28 -14.53 12.70
CA ARG A 358 -7.40 -15.35 13.54
C ARG A 358 -8.09 -16.60 14.08
N GLN A 359 -9.32 -16.46 14.57
CA GLN A 359 -10.05 -17.54 15.26
C GLN A 359 -11.32 -17.99 14.53
N GLY A 360 -11.68 -17.34 13.43
CA GLY A 360 -12.92 -17.63 12.71
C GLY A 360 -14.15 -17.10 13.45
N PHE A 361 -15.26 -17.85 13.34
CA PHE A 361 -16.50 -17.56 14.07
C PHE A 361 -16.37 -17.95 15.55
N TYR A 362 -16.94 -17.13 16.42
CA TYR A 362 -16.99 -17.40 17.85
C TYR A 362 -18.26 -16.78 18.46
N PHE A 363 -18.69 -17.29 19.60
CA PHE A 363 -19.81 -16.71 20.34
C PHE A 363 -19.34 -15.53 21.20
N SER A 364 -20.10 -14.44 21.14
CA SER A 364 -19.96 -13.29 22.05
C SER A 364 -21.26 -13.09 22.80
N ILE A 365 -21.21 -13.33 24.11
CA ILE A 365 -22.37 -13.30 24.99
C ILE A 365 -22.20 -12.14 25.98
N PRO A 366 -23.17 -11.20 26.09
CA PRO A 366 -23.10 -10.17 27.12
C PRO A 366 -23.12 -10.78 28.53
N GLN A 367 -22.23 -10.33 29.41
CA GLN A 367 -22.12 -10.90 30.76
C GLN A 367 -23.44 -10.77 31.55
N LYS A 368 -24.22 -9.72 31.29
CA LYS A 368 -25.54 -9.48 31.87
C LYS A 368 -26.58 -10.56 31.55
N ASP A 369 -26.41 -11.29 30.44
CA ASP A 369 -27.35 -12.33 30.01
C ASP A 369 -27.00 -13.69 30.64
N ILE A 370 -25.87 -13.79 31.35
CA ILE A 370 -25.39 -15.03 31.96
C ILE A 370 -25.90 -15.09 33.40
N GLN A 371 -26.93 -15.90 33.62
CA GLN A 371 -27.44 -16.19 34.95
C GLN A 371 -26.69 -17.39 35.55
N GLY A 372 -25.71 -17.15 36.41
CA GLY A 372 -24.94 -18.18 37.09
C GLY A 372 -23.74 -18.70 36.29
N LYS A 373 -23.48 -20.02 36.32
CA LYS A 373 -22.36 -20.64 35.60
C LYS A 373 -22.73 -20.92 34.15
N LEU A 374 -21.86 -20.51 33.23
CA LEU A 374 -22.00 -20.79 31.80
C LEU A 374 -22.02 -22.31 31.57
N ALA A 375 -22.87 -22.79 30.65
CA ALA A 375 -23.04 -24.21 30.38
C ALA A 375 -21.71 -24.86 29.93
N ARG A 376 -21.48 -26.12 30.32
CA ARG A 376 -20.26 -26.88 29.98
C ARG A 376 -20.02 -27.08 28.49
N LYS A 377 -21.03 -26.81 27.66
CA LYS A 377 -20.96 -26.89 26.19
C LYS A 377 -20.11 -25.78 25.57
N PHE A 378 -19.90 -24.68 26.29
CA PHE A 378 -19.02 -23.60 25.88
C PHE A 378 -17.58 -23.89 26.29
N ILE A 379 -16.66 -23.80 25.33
CA ILE A 379 -15.22 -24.00 25.51
C ILE A 379 -14.46 -22.71 25.17
N GLN A 380 -13.16 -22.65 25.50
CA GLN A 380 -12.30 -21.49 25.21
C GLN A 380 -12.90 -20.16 25.71
N VAL A 381 -13.43 -20.18 26.93
CA VAL A 381 -14.16 -19.06 27.51
C VAL A 381 -13.18 -17.98 27.96
N ILE A 382 -13.27 -16.79 27.36
CA ILE A 382 -12.41 -15.63 27.62
C ILE A 382 -13.29 -14.43 27.91
N LYS A 383 -13.05 -13.74 29.02
CA LYS A 383 -13.73 -12.48 29.33
C LYS A 383 -13.09 -11.33 28.55
N HIS A 384 -13.88 -10.57 27.81
CA HIS A 384 -13.42 -9.42 27.05
C HIS A 384 -14.36 -8.22 27.25
N GLY A 385 -13.98 -7.36 28.20
CA GLY A 385 -14.83 -6.25 28.65
C GLY A 385 -16.13 -6.76 29.28
N ASN A 386 -17.26 -6.26 28.78
CA ASN A 386 -18.61 -6.63 29.24
C ASN A 386 -19.18 -7.89 28.54
N ASN A 387 -18.40 -8.53 27.67
CA ASN A 387 -18.81 -9.74 26.96
C ASN A 387 -17.90 -10.92 27.32
N ILE A 388 -18.47 -12.12 27.20
CA ILE A 388 -17.75 -13.38 27.25
C ILE A 388 -17.62 -13.90 25.82
N HIS A 389 -16.39 -14.11 25.38
CA HIS A 389 -16.07 -14.76 24.11
C HIS A 389 -15.85 -16.25 24.38
N CYS A 390 -16.46 -17.11 23.59
CA CYS A 390 -16.33 -18.55 23.73
C CYS A 390 -16.59 -19.27 22.40
N SER A 391 -16.25 -20.55 22.33
CA SER A 391 -16.55 -21.44 21.21
C SER A 391 -17.32 -22.67 21.71
N SER A 392 -17.70 -23.58 20.81
CA SER A 392 -18.24 -24.90 21.15
C SER A 392 -17.65 -25.95 20.21
N LEU A 393 -17.70 -27.23 20.61
CA LEU A 393 -17.30 -28.33 19.73
C LEU A 393 -18.14 -28.36 18.44
N GLU A 394 -19.44 -28.08 18.56
CA GLU A 394 -20.36 -27.99 17.41
C GLU A 394 -19.97 -26.84 16.48
N LEU A 395 -19.64 -25.67 17.02
CA LEU A 395 -19.20 -24.53 16.20
C LEU A 395 -17.90 -24.87 15.47
N ALA A 396 -16.92 -25.43 16.19
CA ALA A 396 -15.63 -25.84 15.64
C ALA A 396 -15.74 -26.95 14.59
N SER A 397 -16.78 -27.80 14.64
CA SER A 397 -17.00 -28.84 13.63
C SER A 397 -17.62 -28.33 12.33
N VAL A 398 -18.34 -27.20 12.40
CA VAL A 398 -19.04 -26.62 11.25
C VAL A 398 -18.19 -25.52 10.61
N SER A 399 -17.37 -24.80 11.38
CA SER A 399 -16.46 -23.74 10.93
C SER A 399 -15.16 -24.26 10.32
#